data_AF-A0A554LWQ7-F1
#
_entry.id   AF-A0A554LWQ7-F1
#
_cell.length_a   1.000
_cell.length_b   1.000
_cell.length_c   1.000
_cell.angle_alpha   90.00
_cell.angle_beta   90.00
_cell.angle_gamma   90.00
#
_symmetry.space_group_name_H-M   'P 1'
#
loop_
_entity.id
_entity.type
_entity.pdbx_description
1 polymer ?
#
loop_
_entity_poly.entity_id
_entity_poly.type
_entity_poly.pdbx_seq_one_letter_code
_entity_poly.pdbx_strand_id
1 'polypeptide(L)'
;DFLSPYLGAFFFTCVILALVKRWQEKRIWGYFAGFLCTLAFAAPITSKLLFSLPFISTIGPPSRWIALQNIWLIPVFCVGFQDVITHRYPRLQHMLSLICITTGICLLFSKYILAVALWNSNPADTKLLRYALSLLITGTVLHEHVLLYVSKQARPLLASAACIFSFVVFMGPWMVSVSTPHVQTETRPEFFKQMTHEGGALLSFRPGQSKALLGDMLPGKKNTEEMVNARMLLLLPNENLFWGISSAGFYEPLMSRRIERMNWLIGAEPLMRMSMQGPAIPPARMHELLNILGIEWLLTTWPVEGMPLERIGQKTLPAGSPLSLYRNPDAQPFISFAEKVTFLEPDEDTVFQFLEDPTGSRHGTVIECKECTGVQMFSAKGSMTTAQRSPRIIRVQVTTADPQWLIIRAASLPGWTVRVDGGSVESGIAHSLFVTLPIPSGTHDVLLSFSLRTLLKHSWQILRGEQLPWLAAE
;
A
#
# COMPACT_ATOMS: atom_id res chain seq x y z
N ASP A 1 2.05 -21.53 4.78
CA ASP A 1 2.22 -20.07 4.55
C ASP A 1 1.31 -19.18 5.40
N PHE A 2 0.07 -19.56 5.71
CA PHE A 2 -0.88 -18.73 6.48
C PHE A 2 -0.71 -18.75 8.01
N LEU A 3 -0.10 -19.79 8.59
CA LEU A 3 0.34 -19.79 9.99
C LEU A 3 1.61 -18.96 10.06
N SER A 4 1.46 -17.70 10.50
CA SER A 4 2.50 -16.68 10.72
C SER A 4 3.87 -17.29 11.05
N PRO A 5 4.76 -17.48 10.05
CA PRO A 5 6.12 -17.97 10.32
C PRO A 5 6.93 -16.93 11.13
N TYR A 6 6.40 -15.73 11.31
CA TYR A 6 7.06 -14.53 11.85
C TYR A 6 7.38 -14.59 13.35
N LEU A 7 6.74 -15.46 14.13
CA LEU A 7 6.96 -15.51 15.59
C LEU A 7 8.02 -16.54 16.00
N GLY A 8 8.41 -17.45 15.10
CA GLY A 8 9.42 -18.49 15.35
C GLY A 8 8.93 -19.65 16.23
N ALA A 9 9.67 -20.76 16.21
CA ALA A 9 9.29 -21.98 16.93
C ALA A 9 9.26 -21.79 18.45
N PHE A 10 10.21 -21.01 19.00
CA PHE A 10 10.28 -20.71 20.44
C PHE A 10 8.99 -20.10 20.98
N PHE A 11 8.41 -19.17 20.24
CA PHE A 11 7.19 -18.49 20.63
C PHE A 11 6.04 -19.47 20.80
N PHE A 12 5.82 -20.35 19.81
CA PHE A 12 4.79 -21.37 19.87
C PHE A 12 5.04 -22.40 20.97
N THR A 13 6.30 -22.80 21.21
CA THR A 13 6.65 -23.69 22.31
C THR A 13 6.23 -23.10 23.66
N CYS A 14 6.48 -21.80 23.88
CA CYS A 14 6.04 -21.12 25.10
C CYS A 14 4.51 -21.03 25.18
N VAL A 15 3.82 -20.73 24.06
CA VAL A 15 2.35 -20.72 24.03
C VAL A 15 1.76 -22.09 24.41
N ILE A 16 2.28 -23.18 23.83
CA ILE A 16 1.84 -24.55 24.15
C ILE A 16 2.11 -24.87 25.62
N LEU A 17 3.29 -24.50 26.12
CA LEU A 17 3.63 -24.72 27.53
C LEU A 17 2.64 -24.02 28.46
N ALA A 18 2.29 -22.76 28.17
CA ALA A 18 1.29 -22.01 28.91
C ALA A 18 -0.09 -22.71 28.87
N LEU A 19 -0.54 -23.13 27.68
CA LEU A 19 -1.84 -23.79 27.51
C LEU A 19 -1.92 -25.12 28.29
N VAL A 20 -0.88 -25.93 28.25
CA VAL A 20 -0.85 -27.23 28.95
C VAL A 20 -0.76 -27.05 30.46
N LYS A 21 0.10 -26.14 30.93
CA LYS A 21 0.40 -26.02 32.36
C LYS A 21 -0.57 -25.15 33.13
N ARG A 22 -1.11 -24.14 32.47
CA ARG A 22 -2.04 -23.19 33.07
C ARG A 22 -3.43 -23.34 32.48
N TRP A 23 -3.78 -24.57 32.08
CA TRP A 23 -5.08 -24.89 31.50
C TRP A 23 -6.26 -24.56 32.45
N GLN A 24 -6.01 -24.47 33.76
CA GLN A 24 -7.04 -24.06 34.73
C GLN A 24 -7.21 -22.54 34.84
N GLU A 25 -6.26 -21.74 34.33
CA GLU A 25 -6.36 -20.29 34.33
C GLU A 25 -7.29 -19.82 33.21
N LYS A 26 -8.50 -19.41 33.58
CA LYS A 26 -9.53 -18.91 32.64
C LYS A 26 -9.02 -17.79 31.71
N ARG A 27 -8.06 -16.98 32.17
CA ARG A 27 -7.47 -15.87 31.39
C ARG A 27 -6.73 -16.35 30.15
N ILE A 28 -6.02 -17.48 30.24
CA ILE A 28 -5.24 -18.03 29.12
C ILE A 28 -6.17 -18.55 28.03
N TRP A 29 -7.26 -19.21 28.42
CA TRP A 29 -8.30 -19.61 27.48
C TRP A 29 -9.01 -18.41 26.86
N GLY A 30 -9.18 -17.31 27.58
CA GLY A 30 -9.69 -16.05 27.01
C GLY A 30 -8.80 -15.52 25.88
N TYR A 31 -7.50 -15.42 26.11
CA TYR A 31 -6.54 -14.99 25.08
C TYR A 31 -6.44 -15.97 23.91
N PHE A 32 -6.42 -17.28 24.19
CA PHE A 32 -6.35 -18.31 23.15
C PHE A 32 -7.64 -18.42 22.34
N ALA A 33 -8.81 -18.25 22.96
CA ALA A 33 -10.09 -18.13 22.26
C ALA A 33 -10.10 -16.89 21.36
N GLY A 34 -9.58 -15.74 21.82
CA GLY A 34 -9.39 -14.55 20.98
C GLY A 34 -8.51 -14.82 19.75
N PHE A 35 -7.41 -15.58 19.93
CA PHE A 35 -6.59 -16.07 18.82
C PHE A 35 -7.38 -16.98 17.85
N LEU A 36 -8.11 -17.98 18.36
CA LEU A 36 -8.89 -18.88 17.51
C LEU A 36 -10.03 -18.16 16.77
N CYS A 37 -10.69 -17.20 17.42
CA CYS A 37 -11.71 -16.36 16.79
C CYS A 37 -11.11 -15.51 15.66
N THR A 38 -9.99 -14.84 15.92
CA THR A 38 -9.31 -14.02 14.88
C THR A 38 -8.74 -14.87 13.74
N LEU A 39 -8.25 -16.08 14.04
CA LEU A 39 -7.82 -17.06 13.04
C LEU A 39 -9.01 -17.56 12.21
N ALA A 40 -10.13 -17.85 12.85
CA ALA A 40 -11.37 -18.22 12.18
C ALA A 40 -11.84 -17.09 11.25
N PHE A 41 -11.69 -15.82 11.63
CA PHE A 41 -12.03 -14.68 10.76
C PHE A 41 -11.12 -14.57 9.53
N ALA A 42 -9.89 -15.08 9.60
CA ALA A 42 -8.97 -15.11 8.47
C ALA A 42 -9.24 -16.27 7.49
N ALA A 43 -10.07 -17.25 7.85
CA ALA A 43 -10.38 -18.37 6.95
C ALA A 43 -11.27 -17.91 5.76
N PRO A 44 -11.06 -18.43 4.54
CA PRO A 44 -11.70 -17.89 3.33
C PRO A 44 -13.24 -17.90 3.33
N ILE A 45 -13.85 -18.87 4.02
CA ILE A 45 -15.30 -19.06 4.05
C ILE A 45 -15.95 -18.02 4.99
N THR A 46 -15.42 -17.93 6.21
CA THR A 46 -15.84 -16.98 7.24
C THR A 46 -15.50 -15.54 6.87
N SER A 47 -14.36 -15.29 6.22
CA SER A 47 -14.03 -13.95 5.75
C SER A 47 -15.05 -13.43 4.74
N LYS A 48 -15.58 -14.27 3.84
CA LYS A 48 -16.63 -13.83 2.90
C LYS A 48 -17.93 -13.47 3.62
N LEU A 49 -18.36 -14.30 4.57
CA LEU A 49 -19.58 -14.08 5.35
C LEU A 49 -19.48 -12.87 6.29
N LEU A 50 -18.31 -12.65 6.89
CA LEU A 50 -18.09 -11.52 7.80
C LEU A 50 -17.97 -10.21 7.03
N PHE A 51 -17.32 -10.20 5.87
CA PHE A 51 -17.22 -9.00 5.04
C PHE A 51 -18.53 -8.61 4.32
N SER A 52 -19.55 -9.48 4.31
CA SER A 52 -20.90 -9.05 3.93
C SER A 52 -21.60 -8.22 5.02
N LEU A 53 -21.04 -8.14 6.24
CA LEU A 53 -21.54 -7.25 7.28
C LEU A 53 -20.95 -5.83 7.10
N PRO A 54 -21.78 -4.77 7.01
CA PRO A 54 -21.34 -3.42 6.68
C PRO A 54 -20.27 -2.82 7.60
N PHE A 55 -20.25 -3.21 8.88
CA PHE A 55 -19.27 -2.68 9.84
C PHE A 55 -17.91 -3.40 9.79
N ILE A 56 -17.83 -4.61 9.20
CA ILE A 56 -16.57 -5.36 9.10
C ILE A 56 -15.81 -4.97 7.84
N SER A 57 -16.52 -4.66 6.75
CA SER A 57 -15.91 -4.20 5.51
C SER A 57 -15.09 -2.91 5.69
N THR A 58 -15.46 -2.05 6.64
CA THR A 58 -14.74 -0.82 6.98
C THR A 58 -13.40 -1.04 7.71
N ILE A 59 -13.19 -2.20 8.34
CA ILE A 59 -11.97 -2.51 9.12
C ILE A 59 -10.79 -2.92 8.18
N GLY A 60 -11.07 -3.10 6.89
CA GLY A 60 -10.07 -3.43 5.87
C GLY A 60 -9.79 -4.94 5.76
N PRO A 61 -8.99 -5.35 4.75
CA PRO A 61 -8.94 -6.73 4.27
C PRO A 61 -8.45 -7.76 5.32
N PRO A 62 -8.84 -9.06 5.18
CA PRO A 62 -8.50 -10.15 6.11
C PRO A 62 -7.01 -10.26 6.47
N SER A 63 -6.12 -9.83 5.56
CA SER A 63 -4.67 -9.80 5.78
C SER A 63 -4.25 -8.92 6.95
N ARG A 64 -4.99 -7.84 7.28
CA ARG A 64 -4.70 -6.98 8.44
C ARG A 64 -4.98 -7.67 9.78
N TRP A 65 -5.86 -8.67 9.78
CA TRP A 65 -6.24 -9.44 10.98
C TRP A 65 -5.17 -10.46 11.37
N ILE A 66 -4.25 -10.79 10.45
CA ILE A 66 -3.08 -11.64 10.69
C ILE A 66 -2.13 -11.01 11.73
N ALA A 67 -2.12 -9.67 11.86
CA ALA A 67 -1.39 -9.00 12.94
C ALA A 67 -2.14 -9.10 14.28
N LEU A 68 -3.48 -8.98 14.27
CA LEU A 68 -4.31 -9.06 15.47
C LEU A 68 -4.26 -10.44 16.14
N GLN A 69 -4.24 -11.53 15.37
CA GLN A 69 -4.06 -12.88 15.92
C GLN A 69 -2.77 -13.02 16.73
N ASN A 70 -1.68 -12.37 16.29
CA ASN A 70 -0.38 -12.47 16.96
C ASN A 70 -0.41 -11.71 18.28
N ILE A 71 -1.14 -10.59 18.37
CA ILE A 71 -1.29 -9.81 19.61
C ILE A 71 -1.98 -10.63 20.70
N TRP A 72 -3.00 -11.42 20.36
CA TRP A 72 -3.68 -12.30 21.30
C TRP A 72 -2.78 -13.39 21.90
N LEU A 73 -1.73 -13.81 21.18
CA LEU A 73 -0.79 -14.82 21.67
C LEU A 73 0.31 -14.25 22.57
N ILE A 74 0.56 -12.93 22.57
CA ILE A 74 1.64 -12.32 23.37
C ILE A 74 1.48 -12.62 24.88
N PRO A 75 0.30 -12.42 25.51
CA PRO A 75 0.14 -12.73 26.93
C PRO A 75 0.34 -14.22 27.24
N VAL A 76 -0.13 -15.11 26.36
CA VAL A 76 0.00 -16.57 26.51
C VAL A 76 1.48 -16.97 26.40
N PHE A 77 2.19 -16.40 25.43
CA PHE A 77 3.64 -16.55 25.29
C PHE A 77 4.38 -16.10 26.55
N CYS A 78 4.09 -14.91 27.08
CA CYS A 78 4.76 -14.38 28.27
C CYS A 78 4.61 -15.30 29.49
N VAL A 79 3.42 -15.87 29.68
CA VAL A 79 3.17 -16.84 30.77
C VAL A 79 4.01 -18.10 30.59
N GLY A 80 4.02 -18.67 29.38
CA GLY A 80 4.82 -19.86 29.10
C GLY A 80 6.31 -19.59 29.24
N PHE A 81 6.76 -18.43 28.78
CA PHE A 81 8.14 -17.97 28.90
C PHE A 81 8.56 -17.80 30.37
N GLN A 82 7.68 -17.27 31.22
CA GLN A 82 7.91 -17.19 32.66
C GLN A 82 8.06 -18.59 33.29
N ASP A 83 7.23 -19.55 32.88
CA ASP A 83 7.28 -20.93 33.37
C ASP A 83 8.57 -21.64 32.93
N VAL A 84 9.11 -21.31 31.74
CA VAL A 84 10.44 -21.72 31.28
C VAL A 84 11.54 -21.18 32.20
N ILE A 85 11.55 -19.86 32.45
CA ILE A 85 12.62 -19.20 33.21
C ILE A 85 12.66 -19.64 34.67
N THR A 86 11.48 -19.88 35.26
CA THR A 86 11.35 -20.22 36.68
C THR A 86 11.64 -21.68 37.00
N HIS A 87 11.97 -22.52 35.99
CA HIS A 87 12.30 -23.94 36.17
C HIS A 87 11.22 -24.76 36.88
N ARG A 88 9.96 -24.34 36.77
CA ARG A 88 8.85 -25.00 37.48
C ARG A 88 8.62 -26.44 37.01
N TYR A 89 9.14 -26.82 35.83
CA TYR A 89 8.93 -28.14 35.20
C TYR A 89 10.18 -28.64 34.42
N PRO A 90 11.24 -29.13 35.11
CA PRO A 90 12.52 -29.46 34.48
C PRO A 90 12.42 -30.56 33.41
N ARG A 91 11.61 -31.61 33.65
CA ARG A 91 11.44 -32.72 32.68
C ARG A 91 10.84 -32.27 31.35
N LEU A 92 9.80 -31.44 31.37
CA LEU A 92 9.14 -30.98 30.15
C LEU A 92 10.04 -30.01 29.39
N GLN A 93 10.75 -29.15 30.13
CA GLN A 93 11.75 -28.26 29.55
C GLN A 93 12.88 -29.03 28.86
N HIS A 94 13.40 -30.08 29.50
CA HIS A 94 14.41 -30.97 28.93
C HIS A 94 13.89 -31.65 27.65
N MET A 95 12.66 -32.17 27.65
CA MET A 95 12.06 -32.75 26.45
C MET A 95 11.91 -31.74 25.31
N LEU A 96 11.41 -30.54 25.59
CA LEU A 96 11.25 -29.48 24.59
C LEU A 96 12.61 -29.02 24.04
N SER A 97 13.61 -28.90 24.90
CA SER A 97 14.99 -28.63 24.49
C SER A 97 15.50 -29.73 23.55
N LEU A 98 15.35 -31.00 23.91
CA LEU A 98 15.82 -32.13 23.10
C LEU A 98 15.12 -32.18 21.74
N ILE A 99 13.79 -31.99 21.70
CA ILE A 99 13.01 -31.93 20.46
C ILE A 99 13.50 -30.77 19.57
N CYS A 100 13.72 -29.58 20.13
CA CYS A 100 14.22 -28.43 19.36
C CYS A 100 15.62 -28.68 18.81
N ILE A 101 16.54 -29.21 19.62
CA ILE A 101 17.91 -29.53 19.20
C ILE A 101 17.89 -30.59 18.10
N THR A 102 17.23 -31.72 18.34
CA THR A 102 17.17 -32.84 17.38
C THR A 102 16.52 -32.42 16.06
N THR A 103 15.39 -31.71 16.11
CA THR A 103 14.74 -31.19 14.90
C THR A 103 15.63 -30.20 14.16
N GLY A 104 16.32 -29.31 14.88
CA GLY A 104 17.29 -28.37 14.31
C GLY A 104 18.45 -29.09 13.60
N ILE A 105 19.05 -30.11 14.23
CA ILE A 105 20.10 -30.95 13.63
C ILE A 105 19.57 -31.66 12.38
N CYS A 106 18.39 -32.28 12.46
CA CYS A 106 17.78 -32.96 11.32
C CYS A 106 17.57 -32.00 10.15
N LEU A 107 17.06 -30.79 10.38
CA LEU A 107 16.88 -29.79 9.32
C LEU A 107 18.21 -29.33 8.72
N LEU A 108 19.26 -29.12 9.53
CA LEU A 108 20.61 -28.82 9.02
C LEU A 108 21.13 -29.96 8.14
N PHE A 109 20.98 -31.20 8.59
CA PHE A 109 21.46 -32.38 7.88
C PHE A 109 20.68 -32.62 6.59
N SER A 110 19.35 -32.47 6.61
CA SER A 110 18.52 -32.51 5.41
C SER A 110 18.95 -31.45 4.40
N LYS A 111 19.26 -30.22 4.85
CA LYS A 111 19.79 -29.18 3.95
C LYS A 111 21.15 -29.54 3.38
N TYR A 112 22.05 -30.09 4.19
CA TYR A 112 23.37 -30.52 3.76
C TYR A 112 23.29 -31.64 2.71
N ILE A 113 22.49 -32.67 2.96
CA ILE A 113 22.23 -33.75 2.00
C ILE A 113 21.64 -33.18 0.72
N LEU A 114 20.63 -32.31 0.82
CA LEU A 114 20.00 -31.71 -0.35
C LEU A 114 21.00 -30.87 -1.16
N ALA A 115 21.89 -30.13 -0.49
CA ALA A 115 22.94 -29.33 -1.13
C ALA A 115 23.98 -30.19 -1.85
N VAL A 116 24.37 -31.32 -1.26
CA VAL A 116 25.32 -32.27 -1.86
C VAL A 116 24.69 -33.08 -3.00
N ALA A 117 23.45 -33.56 -2.81
CA ALA A 117 22.74 -34.39 -3.78
C ALA A 117 22.28 -33.59 -5.01
N LEU A 118 21.93 -32.32 -4.82
CA LEU A 118 21.58 -31.39 -5.88
C LEU A 118 22.70 -30.37 -6.00
N TRP A 119 23.84 -30.73 -6.62
CA TRP A 119 25.01 -29.85 -6.86
C TRP A 119 24.64 -28.47 -7.47
N ASN A 120 23.40 -28.30 -7.97
CA ASN A 120 22.81 -27.07 -8.49
C ASN A 120 21.68 -26.45 -7.62
N SER A 121 21.49 -26.90 -6.38
CA SER A 121 20.50 -26.29 -5.50
C SER A 121 20.95 -24.88 -5.12
N ASN A 122 20.13 -23.90 -5.51
CA ASN A 122 20.41 -22.50 -5.33
C ASN A 122 20.73 -22.23 -3.84
N PRO A 123 21.93 -21.73 -3.48
CA PRO A 123 22.31 -21.45 -2.09
C PRO A 123 21.36 -20.47 -1.38
N ALA A 124 20.49 -19.80 -2.14
CA ALA A 124 19.49 -18.86 -1.69
C ALA A 124 18.35 -19.43 -0.82
N ASP A 125 18.16 -20.76 -0.70
CA ASP A 125 17.17 -21.27 0.27
C ASP A 125 17.70 -21.24 1.71
N THR A 126 17.87 -20.03 2.21
CA THR A 126 18.29 -19.70 3.57
C THR A 126 17.16 -19.93 4.59
N LYS A 127 15.94 -20.26 4.15
CA LYS A 127 14.80 -20.42 5.08
C LYS A 127 15.00 -21.64 5.97
N LEU A 128 15.32 -22.80 5.39
CA LEU A 128 15.50 -24.05 6.16
C LEU A 128 16.66 -23.95 7.17
N LEU A 129 17.76 -23.32 6.77
CA LEU A 129 18.91 -23.04 7.63
C LEU A 129 18.52 -22.12 8.81
N ARG A 130 17.70 -21.10 8.56
CA ARG A 130 17.21 -20.20 9.61
C ARG A 130 16.31 -20.91 10.62
N TYR A 131 15.39 -21.74 10.15
CA TYR A 131 14.56 -22.56 11.05
C TYR A 131 15.42 -23.47 11.91
N ALA A 132 16.40 -24.12 11.29
CA ALA A 132 17.33 -25.01 11.98
C ALA A 132 18.15 -24.27 13.05
N LEU A 133 18.75 -23.12 12.72
CA LEU A 133 19.51 -22.30 13.67
C LEU A 133 18.62 -21.76 14.81
N SER A 134 17.42 -21.28 14.50
CA SER A 134 16.47 -20.81 15.52
C SER A 134 16.09 -21.92 16.49
N LEU A 135 15.82 -23.13 15.98
CA LEU A 135 15.51 -24.31 16.80
C LEU A 135 16.69 -24.75 17.66
N LEU A 136 17.92 -24.73 17.13
CA LEU A 136 19.13 -25.08 17.88
C LEU A 136 19.39 -24.10 19.03
N ILE A 137 19.27 -22.80 18.78
CA ILE A 137 19.48 -21.77 19.81
C ILE A 137 18.40 -21.85 20.87
N THR A 138 17.15 -21.98 20.44
CA THR A 138 16.00 -22.22 21.31
C THR A 138 16.25 -23.43 22.21
N GLY A 139 16.60 -24.56 21.61
CA GLY A 139 16.84 -25.80 22.32
C GLY A 139 18.03 -25.71 23.28
N THR A 140 19.09 -25.01 22.91
CA THR A 140 20.28 -24.79 23.76
C THR A 140 19.97 -23.90 24.96
N VAL A 141 19.23 -22.81 24.77
CA VAL A 141 18.83 -21.90 25.86
C VAL A 141 17.85 -22.57 26.83
N LEU A 142 17.00 -23.45 26.30
CA LEU A 142 16.10 -24.27 27.11
C LEU A 142 16.80 -25.43 27.81
N HIS A 143 18.02 -25.80 27.42
CA HIS A 143 18.69 -26.98 27.95
C HIS A 143 19.07 -26.81 29.42
N GLU A 144 18.68 -27.78 30.24
CA GLU A 144 18.81 -27.73 31.70
C GLU A 144 20.25 -27.45 32.14
N HIS A 145 21.23 -28.12 31.53
CA HIS A 145 22.64 -27.91 31.86
C HIS A 145 23.10 -26.46 31.61
N VAL A 146 22.57 -25.77 30.61
CA VAL A 146 22.94 -24.38 30.33
C VAL A 146 22.39 -23.45 31.42
N LEU A 147 21.15 -23.68 31.86
CA LEU A 147 20.53 -22.86 32.92
C LEU A 147 21.10 -23.11 34.33
N LEU A 148 21.78 -24.24 34.55
CA LEU A 148 22.51 -24.50 35.79
C LEU A 148 23.73 -23.57 35.95
N TYR A 149 24.38 -23.19 34.84
CA TYR A 149 25.53 -22.27 34.85
C TYR A 149 25.14 -20.79 34.84
N VAL A 150 23.84 -20.48 34.68
CA VAL A 150 23.34 -19.11 34.59
C VAL A 150 22.60 -18.74 35.86
N SER A 151 23.02 -17.65 36.51
CA SER A 151 22.41 -17.17 37.75
C SER A 151 20.91 -16.95 37.56
N LYS A 152 20.10 -17.22 38.60
CA LYS A 152 18.63 -17.06 38.53
C LYS A 152 18.21 -15.66 38.05
N GLN A 153 18.99 -14.63 38.39
CA GLN A 153 18.75 -13.24 37.97
C GLN A 153 19.06 -13.00 36.49
N ALA A 154 19.99 -13.75 35.88
CA ALA A 154 20.39 -13.61 34.48
C ALA A 154 19.54 -14.44 33.51
N ARG A 155 18.76 -15.43 33.99
CA ARG A 155 17.92 -16.30 33.13
C ARG A 155 16.87 -15.54 32.31
N PRO A 156 16.12 -14.55 32.85
CA PRO A 156 15.21 -13.75 32.04
C PRO A 156 15.94 -13.00 30.92
N LEU A 157 17.12 -12.42 31.21
CA LEU A 157 17.92 -11.69 30.24
C LEU A 157 18.42 -12.60 29.12
N LEU A 158 18.92 -13.80 29.44
CA LEU A 158 19.37 -14.78 28.45
C LEU A 158 18.23 -15.23 27.55
N ALA A 159 17.07 -15.52 28.13
CA ALA A 159 15.90 -15.96 27.38
C ALA A 159 15.35 -14.83 26.49
N SER A 160 15.35 -13.57 26.97
CA SER A 160 14.99 -12.40 26.16
C SER A 160 15.98 -12.17 25.03
N ALA A 161 17.29 -12.31 25.29
CA ALA A 161 18.32 -12.23 24.27
C ALA A 161 18.15 -13.33 23.20
N ALA A 162 17.77 -14.55 23.60
CA ALA A 162 17.48 -15.64 22.68
C ALA A 162 16.23 -15.38 21.81
N CYS A 163 15.19 -14.77 22.39
CA CYS A 163 14.01 -14.31 21.64
C CYS A 163 14.39 -13.25 20.61
N ILE A 164 15.10 -12.21 21.04
CA ILE A 164 15.54 -11.12 20.18
C ILE A 164 16.45 -11.67 19.08
N PHE A 165 17.40 -12.54 19.42
CA PHE A 165 18.28 -13.16 18.44
C PHE A 165 17.53 -14.05 17.47
N SER A 166 16.60 -14.90 17.94
CA SER A 166 15.77 -15.72 17.05
C SER A 166 14.91 -14.86 16.13
N PHE A 167 14.33 -13.79 16.67
CA PHE A 167 13.60 -12.80 15.88
C PHE A 167 14.51 -12.12 14.86
N VAL A 168 15.71 -11.68 15.23
CA VAL A 168 16.69 -11.06 14.34
C VAL A 168 17.25 -12.05 13.31
N VAL A 169 17.46 -13.33 13.62
CA VAL A 169 17.89 -14.31 12.61
C VAL A 169 16.76 -14.64 11.65
N PHE A 170 15.52 -14.66 12.14
CA PHE A 170 14.35 -14.95 11.33
C PHE A 170 13.97 -13.76 10.43
N MET A 171 13.83 -12.59 11.03
CA MET A 171 13.39 -11.33 10.43
C MET A 171 14.54 -10.49 9.88
N GLY A 172 15.76 -10.64 10.39
CA GLY A 172 16.92 -9.87 9.96
C GLY A 172 17.16 -9.99 8.47
N PRO A 173 17.13 -11.17 7.84
CA PRO A 173 17.24 -11.26 6.38
C PRO A 173 16.02 -10.74 5.63
N TRP A 174 14.86 -10.56 6.27
CA TRP A 174 13.76 -9.80 5.67
C TRP A 174 14.02 -8.29 5.74
N MET A 175 14.51 -7.79 6.89
CA MET A 175 14.91 -6.40 7.05
C MET A 175 16.15 -6.04 6.20
N VAL A 176 17.07 -7.00 6.03
CA VAL A 176 18.28 -6.90 5.21
C VAL A 176 17.98 -7.18 3.74
N SER A 177 17.00 -8.02 3.40
CA SER A 177 16.51 -8.14 2.02
C SER A 177 15.89 -6.85 1.51
N VAL A 178 15.31 -6.02 2.39
CA VAL A 178 14.88 -4.66 2.04
C VAL A 178 16.08 -3.73 1.85
N SER A 179 17.23 -4.03 2.45
CA SER A 179 18.54 -3.41 2.17
C SER A 179 19.42 -4.30 1.29
N THR A 180 18.81 -4.95 0.29
CA THR A 180 19.61 -5.50 -0.82
C THR A 180 20.41 -4.36 -1.45
N PRO A 181 21.65 -4.69 -1.85
CA PRO A 181 22.80 -3.78 -1.86
C PRO A 181 22.47 -2.59 -2.73
N HIS A 182 22.91 -1.39 -2.33
CA HIS A 182 23.00 -0.19 -3.18
C HIS A 182 22.56 -0.48 -4.61
N VAL A 183 21.24 -0.51 -4.87
CA VAL A 183 20.74 -0.53 -6.25
C VAL A 183 21.25 0.81 -6.72
N GLN A 184 22.39 0.75 -7.40
CA GLN A 184 23.27 1.88 -7.54
C GLN A 184 22.41 3.00 -8.08
N THR A 185 22.31 4.08 -7.31
CA THR A 185 21.71 5.33 -7.75
C THR A 185 22.28 5.78 -9.10
N GLU A 186 23.43 5.24 -9.51
CA GLU A 186 24.09 5.43 -10.80
C GLU A 186 23.29 4.90 -12.00
N THR A 187 22.48 3.84 -11.89
CA THR A 187 21.69 3.36 -13.03
C THR A 187 20.24 3.80 -12.97
N ARG A 188 19.97 5.03 -12.50
CA ARG A 188 18.70 5.69 -12.78
C ARG A 188 18.55 5.76 -14.30
N PRO A 189 17.56 5.08 -14.91
CA PRO A 189 17.33 5.18 -16.35
C PRO A 189 17.26 6.65 -16.76
N GLU A 190 17.94 7.03 -17.84
CA GLU A 190 18.02 8.43 -18.30
C GLU A 190 16.64 9.10 -18.38
N PHE A 191 15.63 8.35 -18.82
CA PHE A 191 14.26 8.85 -18.89
C PHE A 191 13.63 9.19 -17.52
N PHE A 192 14.09 8.60 -16.41
CA PHE A 192 13.66 9.01 -15.06
C PHE A 192 14.33 10.30 -14.60
N LYS A 193 15.54 10.61 -15.09
CA LYS A 193 16.20 11.89 -14.78
C LYS A 193 15.42 13.03 -15.41
N GLN A 194 15.00 12.83 -16.67
CA GLN A 194 14.16 13.78 -17.39
C GLN A 194 12.85 14.08 -16.64
N MET A 195 12.10 13.05 -16.22
CA MET A 195 10.85 13.24 -15.48
C MET A 195 11.02 14.00 -14.16
N THR A 196 12.09 13.74 -13.40
CA THR A 196 12.29 14.47 -12.14
C THR A 196 12.75 15.91 -12.35
N HIS A 197 13.43 16.20 -13.46
CA HIS A 197 13.82 17.57 -13.80
C HIS A 197 12.63 18.38 -14.32
N GLU A 198 11.83 17.81 -15.23
CA GLU A 198 10.69 18.50 -15.84
C GLU A 198 9.45 18.55 -14.93
N GLY A 199 9.32 17.60 -14.00
CA GLY A 199 8.15 17.47 -13.14
C GLY A 199 7.03 16.67 -13.81
N GLY A 200 5.78 16.95 -13.43
CA GLY A 200 4.61 16.25 -13.96
C GLY A 200 4.21 14.99 -13.18
N ALA A 201 3.00 14.51 -13.42
CA ALA A 201 2.50 13.27 -12.84
C ALA A 201 2.70 12.10 -13.81
N LEU A 202 3.19 10.99 -13.28
CA LEU A 202 3.40 9.73 -13.99
C LEU A 202 2.24 8.75 -13.76
N LEU A 203 1.80 8.07 -14.81
CA LEU A 203 1.00 6.85 -14.72
C LEU A 203 1.80 5.65 -15.24
N SER A 204 1.91 4.59 -14.42
CA SER A 204 2.41 3.28 -14.86
C SER A 204 1.22 2.43 -15.30
N PHE A 205 0.92 2.43 -16.59
CA PHE A 205 -0.26 1.79 -17.18
C PHE A 205 0.05 0.35 -17.61
N ARG A 206 -0.64 -0.61 -17.00
CA ARG A 206 -0.39 -2.06 -17.13
C ARG A 206 -1.70 -2.87 -17.11
N PRO A 207 -2.53 -2.77 -18.16
CA PRO A 207 -3.83 -3.44 -18.16
C PRO A 207 -3.66 -4.96 -18.14
N GLY A 208 -4.27 -5.63 -17.16
CA GLY A 208 -4.48 -7.10 -17.09
C GLY A 208 -3.24 -7.99 -16.96
N GLN A 209 -2.05 -7.47 -17.27
CA GLN A 209 -0.85 -8.28 -17.45
C GLN A 209 0.16 -8.14 -16.32
N SER A 210 0.03 -7.26 -15.34
CA SER A 210 1.07 -7.15 -14.30
C SER A 210 1.38 -8.50 -13.64
N LYS A 211 0.38 -9.36 -13.41
CA LYS A 211 0.55 -10.71 -12.86
C LYS A 211 1.12 -11.69 -13.86
N ALA A 212 0.73 -11.59 -15.14
CA ALA A 212 1.29 -12.40 -16.21
C ALA A 212 2.73 -11.98 -16.46
N LEU A 213 2.99 -10.71 -16.77
CA LEU A 213 4.30 -10.08 -16.88
C LEU A 213 5.20 -10.35 -15.66
N LEU A 214 4.71 -10.19 -14.42
CA LEU A 214 5.49 -10.55 -13.22
C LEU A 214 5.67 -12.07 -13.11
N GLY A 215 4.64 -12.88 -13.39
CA GLY A 215 4.71 -14.34 -13.37
C GLY A 215 5.64 -14.92 -14.44
N ASP A 216 5.68 -14.29 -15.61
CA ASP A 216 6.45 -14.61 -16.82
C ASP A 216 7.82 -13.93 -16.81
N MET A 217 8.04 -12.94 -15.94
CA MET A 217 9.37 -12.54 -15.46
C MET A 217 9.90 -13.47 -14.35
N LEU A 218 9.05 -14.33 -13.79
CA LEU A 218 9.41 -15.31 -12.74
C LEU A 218 9.59 -16.79 -13.20
N PRO A 219 9.64 -17.19 -14.49
CA PRO A 219 9.86 -18.58 -14.86
C PRO A 219 11.35 -18.89 -14.68
N GLY A 220 11.69 -19.24 -13.45
CA GLY A 220 12.98 -19.80 -13.07
C GLY A 220 13.95 -18.81 -12.44
N LYS A 221 13.65 -18.36 -11.20
CA LYS A 221 14.55 -18.11 -10.03
C LYS A 221 16.04 -17.66 -10.20
N LYS A 222 16.55 -17.29 -11.37
CA LYS A 222 18.00 -17.31 -11.60
C LYS A 222 18.71 -15.96 -11.49
N ASN A 223 18.01 -14.82 -11.55
CA ASN A 223 18.67 -13.54 -11.30
C ASN A 223 17.80 -12.54 -10.52
N THR A 224 18.00 -12.46 -9.20
CA THR A 224 17.33 -11.47 -8.33
C THR A 224 17.59 -10.04 -8.79
N GLU A 225 18.76 -9.78 -9.39
CA GLU A 225 19.13 -8.46 -9.89
C GLU A 225 18.27 -8.03 -11.08
N GLU A 226 18.05 -8.91 -12.06
CA GLU A 226 17.16 -8.63 -13.21
C GLU A 226 15.73 -8.36 -12.76
N MET A 227 15.24 -9.10 -11.77
CA MET A 227 13.90 -8.87 -11.19
C MET A 227 13.83 -7.50 -10.51
N VAL A 228 14.83 -7.15 -9.71
CA VAL A 228 14.90 -5.83 -9.06
C VAL A 228 14.96 -4.74 -10.13
N ASN A 229 15.84 -4.87 -11.13
CA ASN A 229 15.97 -3.92 -12.23
C ASN A 229 14.65 -3.77 -13.00
N ALA A 230 13.95 -4.86 -13.31
CA ALA A 230 12.65 -4.80 -13.97
C ALA A 230 11.58 -4.12 -13.10
N ARG A 231 11.55 -4.40 -11.79
CA ARG A 231 10.63 -3.73 -10.85
C ARG A 231 10.89 -2.22 -10.76
N MET A 232 12.15 -1.82 -10.73
CA MET A 232 12.58 -0.42 -10.73
C MET A 232 12.22 0.27 -12.05
N LEU A 233 12.43 -0.41 -13.19
CA LEU A 233 12.06 0.10 -14.51
C LEU A 233 10.55 0.29 -14.68
N LEU A 234 9.75 -0.63 -14.15
CA LEU A 234 8.29 -0.59 -14.24
C LEU A 234 7.64 0.44 -13.32
N LEU A 235 8.43 1.04 -12.41
CA LEU A 235 7.95 1.89 -11.32
C LEU A 235 6.73 1.26 -10.66
N LEU A 236 6.94 0.07 -10.09
CA LEU A 236 5.91 -0.57 -9.28
C LEU A 236 5.39 0.40 -8.21
N PRO A 237 4.18 0.15 -7.68
CA PRO A 237 3.58 1.10 -6.77
C PRO A 237 4.47 1.46 -5.57
N ASN A 238 4.56 2.76 -5.27
CA ASN A 238 5.45 3.39 -4.30
C ASN A 238 6.94 3.47 -4.69
N GLU A 239 7.41 2.78 -5.74
CA GLU A 239 8.79 2.93 -6.22
C GLU A 239 9.05 4.33 -6.79
N ASN A 240 8.00 5.03 -7.26
CA ASN A 240 8.09 6.42 -7.69
C ASN A 240 8.51 7.36 -6.55
N LEU A 241 8.16 7.05 -5.29
CA LEU A 241 8.54 7.85 -4.12
C LEU A 241 10.05 7.82 -3.89
N PHE A 242 10.70 6.67 -4.15
CA PHE A 242 12.15 6.53 -4.05
C PHE A 242 12.88 7.48 -5.01
N TRP A 243 12.28 7.75 -6.18
CA TRP A 243 12.85 8.61 -7.22
C TRP A 243 12.40 10.07 -7.17
N GLY A 244 11.52 10.43 -6.23
CA GLY A 244 10.90 11.75 -6.18
C GLY A 244 10.01 12.04 -7.40
N ILE A 245 9.44 11.00 -8.01
CA ILE A 245 8.53 11.12 -9.16
C ILE A 245 7.09 11.18 -8.63
N SER A 246 6.38 12.25 -8.97
CA SER A 246 4.94 12.35 -8.67
C SER A 246 4.19 11.31 -9.50
N SER A 247 3.32 10.53 -8.87
CA SER A 247 2.52 9.50 -9.55
C SER A 247 1.04 9.81 -9.43
N ALA A 248 0.33 9.70 -10.55
CA ALA A 248 -1.13 9.76 -10.63
C ALA A 248 -1.77 8.39 -10.40
N GLY A 249 -1.00 7.31 -10.20
CA GLY A 249 -1.57 5.99 -9.89
C GLY A 249 -2.21 5.90 -8.51
N PHE A 250 -2.19 6.99 -7.72
CA PHE A 250 -2.80 7.13 -6.40
C PHE A 250 -2.63 5.92 -5.49
N TYR A 251 -1.40 5.38 -5.41
CA TYR A 251 -1.06 4.38 -4.40
C TYR A 251 -0.86 5.02 -3.02
N GLU A 252 -1.79 5.91 -2.65
CA GLU A 252 -1.88 6.44 -1.32
C GLU A 252 -2.56 5.40 -0.41
N PRO A 253 -2.12 5.24 0.84
CA PRO A 253 -2.79 4.34 1.79
C PRO A 253 -4.25 4.72 2.08
N LEU A 254 -4.70 5.88 1.57
CA LEU A 254 -6.04 6.43 1.66
C LEU A 254 -6.74 6.51 0.28
N MET A 255 -6.51 5.54 -0.61
CA MET A 255 -7.20 5.48 -1.90
C MET A 255 -8.72 5.31 -1.69
N SER A 256 -9.51 6.27 -2.18
CA SER A 256 -10.99 6.19 -2.16
C SER A 256 -11.51 5.27 -3.27
N ARG A 257 -12.78 4.83 -3.15
CA ARG A 257 -13.47 4.07 -4.19
C ARG A 257 -13.48 4.82 -5.54
N ARG A 258 -13.68 6.14 -5.50
CA ARG A 258 -13.67 7.02 -6.67
C ARG A 258 -12.33 7.00 -7.40
N ILE A 259 -11.23 7.07 -6.65
CA ILE A 259 -9.88 6.94 -7.23
C ILE A 259 -9.69 5.56 -7.86
N GLU A 260 -10.13 4.50 -7.19
CA GLU A 260 -10.04 3.14 -7.74
C GLU A 260 -10.85 3.00 -9.04
N ARG A 261 -12.07 3.57 -9.07
CA ARG A 261 -12.93 3.56 -10.25
C ARG A 261 -12.33 4.35 -11.40
N MET A 262 -11.71 5.50 -11.14
CA MET A 262 -10.96 6.23 -12.17
C MET A 262 -9.76 5.44 -12.68
N ASN A 263 -8.97 4.85 -11.77
CA ASN A 263 -7.84 4.01 -12.15
C ASN A 263 -8.31 2.85 -13.03
N TRP A 264 -9.44 2.21 -12.67
CA TRP A 264 -10.06 1.18 -13.48
C TRP A 264 -10.53 1.70 -14.85
N LEU A 265 -11.13 2.88 -14.89
CA LEU A 265 -11.61 3.54 -16.10
C LEU A 265 -10.45 3.79 -17.08
N ILE A 266 -9.34 4.34 -16.59
CA ILE A 266 -8.12 4.52 -17.38
C ILE A 266 -7.31 3.23 -17.56
N GLY A 267 -7.88 2.07 -17.21
CA GLY A 267 -7.28 0.74 -17.30
C GLY A 267 -5.99 0.52 -16.51
N ALA A 268 -5.69 1.39 -15.54
CA ALA A 268 -4.68 1.12 -14.53
C ALA A 268 -5.11 -0.10 -13.70
N GLU A 269 -4.14 -0.89 -13.23
CA GLU A 269 -4.46 -2.10 -12.49
C GLU A 269 -5.14 -1.74 -11.15
N PRO A 270 -6.39 -2.18 -10.91
CA PRO A 270 -7.04 -1.93 -9.64
C PRO A 270 -6.32 -2.70 -8.53
N LEU A 271 -6.23 -2.06 -7.37
CA LEU A 271 -5.68 -2.66 -6.16
C LEU A 271 -6.57 -3.81 -5.65
N MET A 272 -7.90 -3.64 -5.76
CA MET A 272 -8.85 -4.70 -5.49
C MET A 272 -9.09 -5.57 -6.72
N ARG A 273 -9.32 -6.87 -6.49
CA ARG A 273 -9.63 -7.85 -7.53
C ARG A 273 -11.03 -7.64 -8.12
N MET A 274 -11.31 -6.48 -8.69
CA MET A 274 -12.44 -6.34 -9.60
C MET A 274 -12.11 -7.18 -10.86
N SER A 275 -13.09 -7.94 -11.34
CA SER A 275 -12.97 -8.81 -12.51
C SER A 275 -12.38 -8.02 -13.68
N MET A 276 -11.15 -8.36 -14.08
CA MET A 276 -10.31 -7.53 -14.96
C MET A 276 -10.61 -7.75 -16.45
N GLN A 277 -11.73 -7.20 -16.88
CA GLN A 277 -11.83 -6.59 -18.20
C GLN A 277 -12.34 -5.17 -17.93
N GLY A 278 -11.41 -4.20 -17.88
CA GLY A 278 -11.81 -2.80 -17.87
C GLY A 278 -12.68 -2.49 -19.10
N PRO A 279 -13.48 -1.42 -19.07
CA PRO A 279 -14.29 -1.09 -20.22
C PRO A 279 -13.33 -0.77 -21.37
N ALA A 280 -13.65 -1.23 -22.57
CA ALA A 280 -12.90 -0.87 -23.77
C ALA A 280 -13.19 0.60 -24.12
N ILE A 281 -12.53 1.53 -23.43
CA ILE A 281 -12.66 2.96 -23.71
C ILE A 281 -11.88 3.26 -24.99
N PRO A 282 -12.46 4.03 -25.94
CA PRO A 282 -11.75 4.47 -27.13
C PRO A 282 -10.44 5.21 -26.78
N PRO A 283 -9.34 5.04 -27.54
CA PRO A 283 -8.06 5.69 -27.25
C PRO A 283 -8.15 7.21 -27.08
N ALA A 284 -8.98 7.90 -27.87
CA ALA A 284 -9.22 9.33 -27.76
C ALA A 284 -9.82 9.72 -26.40
N ARG A 285 -10.74 8.91 -25.88
CA ARG A 285 -11.37 9.17 -24.58
C ARG A 285 -10.42 8.87 -23.43
N MET A 286 -9.62 7.82 -23.54
CA MET A 286 -8.53 7.53 -22.61
C MET A 286 -7.54 8.70 -22.54
N HIS A 287 -7.11 9.26 -23.68
CA HIS A 287 -6.24 10.44 -23.72
C HIS A 287 -6.86 11.66 -23.01
N GLU A 288 -8.15 11.93 -23.21
CA GLU A 288 -8.84 13.01 -22.51
C GLU A 288 -8.84 12.81 -20.98
N LEU A 289 -9.06 11.58 -20.51
CA LEU A 289 -8.97 11.25 -19.08
C LEU A 289 -7.54 11.45 -18.56
N LEU A 290 -6.51 11.06 -19.32
CA LEU A 290 -5.12 11.35 -18.97
C LEU A 290 -4.87 12.86 -18.82
N ASN A 291 -5.47 13.69 -19.68
CA ASN A 291 -5.38 15.14 -19.60
C ASN A 291 -6.03 15.68 -18.32
N ILE A 292 -7.27 15.25 -18.03
CA ILE A 292 -8.00 15.63 -16.81
C ILE A 292 -7.20 15.30 -15.56
N LEU A 293 -6.58 14.12 -15.53
CA LEU A 293 -5.76 13.65 -14.42
C LEU A 293 -4.40 14.35 -14.31
N GLY A 294 -4.04 15.21 -15.27
CA GLY A 294 -2.74 15.87 -15.32
C GLY A 294 -1.58 14.90 -15.49
N ILE A 295 -1.82 13.77 -16.18
CA ILE A 295 -0.81 12.75 -16.44
C ILE A 295 0.05 13.22 -17.61
N GLU A 296 1.21 13.77 -17.28
CA GLU A 296 2.20 14.23 -18.26
C GLU A 296 3.04 13.07 -18.78
N TRP A 297 3.31 12.06 -17.96
CA TRP A 297 4.14 10.93 -18.32
C TRP A 297 3.36 9.63 -18.25
N LEU A 298 3.41 8.86 -19.34
CA LEU A 298 2.80 7.54 -19.42
C LEU A 298 3.88 6.49 -19.64
N LEU A 299 4.07 5.62 -18.66
CA LEU A 299 4.97 4.48 -18.75
C LEU A 299 4.14 3.21 -18.96
N THR A 300 4.33 2.54 -20.09
CA THR A 300 3.51 1.38 -20.42
C THR A 300 4.23 0.35 -21.29
N THR A 301 3.80 -0.91 -21.19
CA THR A 301 4.19 -1.98 -22.11
C THR A 301 3.19 -2.18 -23.25
N TRP A 302 2.11 -1.39 -23.29
CA TRP A 302 1.05 -1.50 -24.27
C TRP A 302 1.23 -0.48 -25.41
N PRO A 303 0.84 -0.84 -26.65
CA PRO A 303 0.75 0.14 -27.72
C PRO A 303 -0.35 1.17 -27.39
N VAL A 304 -0.04 2.45 -27.57
CA VAL A 304 -0.96 3.58 -27.37
C VAL A 304 -1.32 4.24 -28.71
N GLU A 305 -1.43 3.42 -29.76
CA GLU A 305 -1.79 3.87 -31.10
C GLU A 305 -3.15 4.59 -31.07
N GLY A 306 -3.24 5.74 -31.77
CA GLY A 306 -4.45 6.56 -31.79
C GLY A 306 -4.56 7.58 -30.65
N MET A 307 -3.60 7.65 -29.73
CA MET A 307 -3.46 8.76 -28.78
C MET A 307 -2.38 9.74 -29.26
N PRO A 308 -2.57 11.07 -29.15
CA PRO A 308 -1.58 12.08 -29.55
C PRO A 308 -0.46 12.21 -28.49
N LEU A 309 0.19 11.11 -28.17
CA LEU A 309 1.28 11.04 -27.19
C LEU A 309 2.64 11.01 -27.90
N GLU A 310 3.60 11.77 -27.38
CA GLU A 310 4.97 11.79 -27.90
C GLU A 310 5.77 10.65 -27.28
N ARG A 311 6.32 9.74 -28.09
CA ARG A 311 7.19 8.67 -27.56
C ARG A 311 8.59 9.20 -27.28
N ILE A 312 8.96 9.25 -26.01
CA ILE A 312 10.25 9.78 -25.54
C ILE A 312 11.33 8.70 -25.57
N GLY A 313 10.97 7.46 -25.24
CA GLY A 313 11.93 6.37 -25.24
C GLY A 313 11.30 5.00 -25.08
N GLN A 314 12.09 3.97 -25.34
CA GLN A 314 11.68 2.58 -25.21
C GLN A 314 12.85 1.74 -24.68
N LYS A 315 12.56 0.82 -23.76
CA LYS A 315 13.47 -0.24 -23.32
C LYS A 315 12.80 -1.59 -23.44
N THR A 316 13.59 -2.64 -23.59
CA THR A 316 13.09 -4.01 -23.55
C THR A 316 13.25 -4.55 -22.13
N LEU A 317 12.17 -5.05 -21.54
CA LEU A 317 12.21 -5.75 -20.26
C LEU A 317 12.92 -7.10 -20.41
N PRO A 318 13.43 -7.72 -19.32
CA PRO A 318 14.04 -9.05 -19.39
C PRO A 318 13.15 -10.13 -20.04
N ALA A 319 11.83 -10.01 -19.91
CA ALA A 319 10.85 -10.89 -20.56
C ALA A 319 10.66 -10.61 -22.07
N GLY A 320 11.42 -9.71 -22.68
CA GLY A 320 11.32 -9.34 -24.09
C GLY A 320 10.21 -8.32 -24.42
N SER A 321 9.33 -7.99 -23.47
CA SER A 321 8.27 -7.01 -23.69
C SER A 321 8.84 -5.59 -23.79
N PRO A 322 8.38 -4.75 -24.75
CA PRO A 322 8.76 -3.36 -24.82
C PRO A 322 8.12 -2.59 -23.65
N LEU A 323 8.89 -1.70 -23.04
CA LEU A 323 8.47 -0.71 -22.06
C LEU A 323 8.76 0.66 -22.65
N SER A 324 7.71 1.40 -22.97
CA SER A 324 7.79 2.70 -23.62
C SER A 324 7.42 3.81 -22.62
N LEU A 325 8.13 4.91 -22.69
CA LEU A 325 7.77 6.17 -22.03
C LEU A 325 7.21 7.12 -23.06
N TYR A 326 6.04 7.67 -22.77
CA TYR A 326 5.39 8.70 -23.55
C TYR A 326 5.21 9.98 -22.73
N ARG A 327 5.23 11.12 -23.43
CA ARG A 327 4.83 12.43 -22.92
C ARG A 327 3.46 12.80 -23.47
N ASN A 328 2.62 13.32 -22.59
CA ASN A 328 1.33 13.90 -22.92
C ASN A 328 1.42 15.43 -22.89
N PRO A 329 1.50 16.10 -24.05
CA PRO A 329 1.63 17.56 -24.10
C PRO A 329 0.36 18.28 -23.64
N ASP A 330 -0.79 17.59 -23.64
CA ASP A 330 -2.10 18.15 -23.30
C ASP A 330 -2.48 17.91 -21.83
N ALA A 331 -1.53 17.41 -21.02
CA ALA A 331 -1.74 17.21 -19.59
C ALA A 331 -2.10 18.52 -18.90
N GLN A 332 -3.23 18.55 -18.19
CA GLN A 332 -3.64 19.76 -17.49
C GLN A 332 -2.70 20.00 -16.29
N PRO A 333 -2.32 21.27 -16.02
CA PRO A 333 -1.36 21.59 -14.96
C PRO A 333 -1.91 21.22 -13.58
N PHE A 334 -1.07 21.09 -12.56
CA PHE A 334 -1.53 20.69 -11.21
C PHE A 334 -2.65 21.59 -10.64
N ILE A 335 -2.61 22.88 -10.95
CA ILE A 335 -3.63 23.86 -10.60
C ILE A 335 -4.07 24.56 -11.88
N SER A 336 -5.39 24.67 -12.10
CA SER A 336 -5.96 25.32 -13.27
C SER A 336 -7.28 26.00 -12.94
N PHE A 337 -7.68 27.02 -13.71
CA PHE A 337 -9.06 27.46 -13.74
C PHE A 337 -9.88 26.60 -14.70
N ALA A 338 -11.15 26.36 -14.37
CA ALA A 338 -12.09 25.72 -15.28
C ALA A 338 -12.72 26.76 -16.22
N GLU A 339 -12.70 26.49 -17.54
CA GLU A 339 -13.33 27.36 -18.55
C GLU A 339 -14.81 27.05 -18.70
N LYS A 340 -15.16 25.76 -18.80
CA LYS A 340 -16.53 25.29 -18.91
C LYS A 340 -16.80 24.35 -17.75
N VAL A 341 -17.79 24.69 -16.92
CA VAL A 341 -18.18 23.89 -15.78
C VAL A 341 -19.56 23.28 -16.02
N THR A 342 -19.66 21.96 -15.89
CA THR A 342 -20.93 21.23 -15.81
C THR A 342 -21.16 20.88 -14.35
N PHE A 343 -22.24 21.41 -13.77
CA PHE A 343 -22.63 21.07 -12.41
C PHE A 343 -23.53 19.84 -12.42
N LEU A 344 -23.16 18.85 -11.60
CA LEU A 344 -23.96 17.66 -11.34
C LEU A 344 -24.25 17.56 -9.84
N GLU A 345 -25.37 16.92 -9.50
CA GLU A 345 -25.61 16.50 -8.13
C GLU A 345 -24.44 15.61 -7.65
N PRO A 346 -24.10 15.63 -6.35
CA PRO A 346 -23.09 14.73 -5.80
C PRO A 346 -23.60 13.29 -5.83
N ASP A 347 -23.43 12.63 -6.97
CA ASP A 347 -23.74 11.23 -7.22
C ASP A 347 -22.57 10.61 -8.02
N GLU A 348 -21.85 9.68 -7.40
CA GLU A 348 -20.65 9.08 -8.01
C GLU A 348 -20.98 8.43 -9.36
N ASP A 349 -22.08 7.67 -9.43
CA ASP A 349 -22.45 6.93 -10.62
C ASP A 349 -22.77 7.84 -11.81
N THR A 350 -23.54 8.91 -11.58
CA THR A 350 -23.86 9.91 -12.60
C THR A 350 -22.60 10.61 -13.12
N VAL A 351 -21.67 10.97 -12.23
CA VAL A 351 -20.41 11.61 -12.64
C VAL A 351 -19.56 10.66 -13.46
N PHE A 352 -19.43 9.39 -13.06
CA PHE A 352 -18.64 8.42 -13.83
C PHE A 352 -19.29 8.03 -15.15
N GLN A 353 -20.62 7.94 -15.23
CA GLN A 353 -21.32 7.80 -16.52
C GLN A 353 -21.02 8.97 -17.45
N PHE A 354 -21.00 10.20 -16.92
CA PHE A 354 -20.60 11.38 -17.69
C PHE A 354 -19.12 11.31 -18.13
N LEU A 355 -18.23 10.79 -17.28
CA LEU A 355 -16.81 10.61 -17.60
C LEU A 355 -16.56 9.40 -18.53
N GLU A 356 -17.48 8.46 -18.65
CA GLU A 356 -17.42 7.34 -19.58
C GLU A 356 -17.92 7.74 -20.99
N ASP A 357 -18.86 8.69 -21.06
CA ASP A 357 -19.50 9.10 -22.31
C ASP A 357 -18.50 9.78 -23.28
N PRO A 358 -18.21 9.16 -24.44
CA PRO A 358 -17.30 9.72 -25.45
C PRO A 358 -17.90 10.93 -26.20
N THR A 359 -19.21 11.17 -26.07
CA THR A 359 -19.92 12.30 -26.69
C THR A 359 -20.12 13.47 -25.74
N GLY A 360 -20.35 13.19 -24.45
CA GLY A 360 -20.77 14.18 -23.45
C GLY A 360 -19.67 15.08 -22.90
N SER A 361 -18.42 14.63 -22.85
CA SER A 361 -17.38 15.26 -22.03
C SER A 361 -16.42 16.23 -22.73
N ARG A 362 -16.47 16.36 -24.07
CA ARG A 362 -15.27 16.79 -24.84
C ARG A 362 -14.53 18.05 -24.36
N HIS A 363 -15.12 19.00 -23.62
CA HIS A 363 -14.40 20.24 -23.26
C HIS A 363 -14.77 20.87 -21.90
N GLY A 364 -15.10 20.11 -20.85
CA GLY A 364 -15.53 20.74 -19.58
C GLY A 364 -15.09 20.06 -18.28
N THR A 365 -14.96 20.88 -17.23
CA THR A 365 -14.81 20.42 -15.85
C THR A 365 -16.16 20.03 -15.28
N VAL A 366 -16.27 18.85 -14.70
CA VAL A 366 -17.47 18.44 -13.95
C VAL A 366 -17.28 18.79 -12.49
N ILE A 367 -18.23 19.49 -11.88
CA ILE A 367 -18.20 19.82 -10.45
C ILE A 367 -19.45 19.25 -9.79
N GLU A 368 -19.26 18.48 -8.72
CA GLU A 368 -20.33 18.00 -7.86
C GLU A 368 -20.78 19.13 -6.92
N CYS A 369 -22.06 19.51 -7.00
CA CYS A 369 -22.67 20.55 -6.17
C CYS A 369 -24.17 20.30 -5.99
N LYS A 370 -24.66 20.36 -4.74
CA LYS A 370 -26.07 20.09 -4.39
C LYS A 370 -27.06 21.17 -4.83
N GLU A 371 -26.59 22.41 -4.96
CA GLU A 371 -27.45 23.57 -5.24
C GLU A 371 -27.11 24.22 -6.60
N CYS A 372 -26.14 23.66 -7.32
CA CYS A 372 -25.71 24.16 -8.62
C CYS A 372 -26.25 23.24 -9.71
N THR A 373 -26.82 23.82 -10.76
CA THR A 373 -27.28 23.05 -11.91
C THR A 373 -26.86 23.72 -13.21
N GLY A 374 -26.82 22.92 -14.27
CA GLY A 374 -26.56 23.38 -15.63
C GLY A 374 -25.09 23.52 -15.98
N VAL A 375 -24.84 24.23 -17.08
CA VAL A 375 -23.51 24.45 -17.66
C VAL A 375 -23.20 25.93 -17.63
N GLN A 376 -22.04 26.29 -17.09
CA GLN A 376 -21.58 27.69 -17.02
C GLN A 376 -20.22 27.84 -17.69
N MET A 377 -20.01 29.00 -18.30
CA MET A 377 -18.75 29.39 -18.92
C MET A 377 -18.07 30.44 -18.03
N PHE A 378 -16.76 30.29 -17.86
CA PHE A 378 -15.89 31.16 -17.10
C PHE A 378 -14.72 31.59 -17.99
N SER A 379 -14.10 32.72 -17.68
CA SER A 379 -13.00 33.23 -18.51
C SER A 379 -11.75 32.33 -18.50
N ALA A 380 -11.56 31.49 -17.48
CA ALA A 380 -10.35 30.71 -17.22
C ALA A 380 -9.04 31.53 -17.26
N LYS A 381 -9.17 32.85 -17.05
CA LYS A 381 -8.06 33.80 -17.12
C LYS A 381 -7.64 34.20 -15.71
N GLY A 382 -6.34 34.14 -15.49
CA GLY A 382 -5.70 34.62 -14.27
C GLY A 382 -4.28 34.11 -14.16
N SER A 383 -3.62 34.46 -13.06
CA SER A 383 -2.28 33.97 -12.75
C SER A 383 -2.31 33.20 -11.43
N MET A 384 -1.50 32.16 -11.36
CA MET A 384 -1.42 31.28 -10.19
C MET A 384 0.04 30.99 -9.91
N THR A 385 0.46 31.19 -8.67
CA THR A 385 1.82 30.88 -8.22
C THR A 385 1.74 29.91 -7.06
N THR A 386 2.36 28.74 -7.20
CA THR A 386 2.42 27.74 -6.12
C THR A 386 3.51 28.14 -5.14
N ALA A 387 3.13 28.74 -4.01
CA ALA A 387 4.07 29.15 -2.96
C ALA A 387 4.65 27.95 -2.20
N GLN A 388 3.83 26.91 -1.99
CA GLN A 388 4.26 25.69 -1.30
C GLN A 388 3.49 24.48 -1.81
N ARG A 389 4.20 23.37 -2.07
CA ARG A 389 3.59 22.08 -2.40
C ARG A 389 4.30 20.98 -1.62
N SER A 390 3.55 20.29 -0.77
CA SER A 390 4.00 19.13 0.00
C SER A 390 2.81 18.19 0.22
N PRO A 391 3.04 16.94 0.66
CA PRO A 391 1.95 16.00 0.92
C PRO A 391 0.90 16.48 1.94
N ARG A 392 1.22 17.47 2.78
CA ARG A 392 0.29 17.97 3.81
C ARG A 392 -0.16 19.40 3.61
N ILE A 393 0.51 20.16 2.75
CA ILE A 393 0.27 21.59 2.58
C ILE A 393 0.40 21.93 1.09
N ILE A 394 -0.65 22.54 0.55
CA ILE A 394 -0.64 23.16 -0.77
C ILE A 394 -1.06 24.62 -0.55
N ARG A 395 -0.17 25.56 -0.89
CA ARG A 395 -0.42 27.00 -0.79
C ARG A 395 -0.25 27.65 -2.16
N VAL A 396 -1.27 28.35 -2.61
CA VAL A 396 -1.35 28.94 -3.95
C VAL A 396 -1.78 30.39 -3.81
N GLN A 397 -1.03 31.28 -4.44
CA GLN A 397 -1.50 32.65 -4.67
C GLN A 397 -2.21 32.69 -6.02
N VAL A 398 -3.43 33.20 -6.02
CA VAL A 398 -4.31 33.20 -7.18
C VAL A 398 -4.75 34.63 -7.45
N THR A 399 -4.62 35.10 -8.69
CA THR A 399 -5.10 36.42 -9.12
C THR A 399 -5.98 36.27 -10.35
N THR A 400 -7.22 36.74 -10.29
CA THR A 400 -8.19 36.70 -11.39
C THR A 400 -9.03 37.98 -11.44
N ALA A 401 -9.42 38.41 -12.64
CA ALA A 401 -10.28 39.58 -12.84
C ALA A 401 -11.77 39.26 -12.66
N ASP A 402 -12.15 37.99 -12.88
CA ASP A 402 -13.52 37.51 -12.80
C ASP A 402 -13.62 36.41 -11.73
N PRO A 403 -14.81 36.13 -11.16
CA PRO A 403 -15.04 34.91 -10.39
C PRO A 403 -14.74 33.66 -11.23
N GLN A 404 -14.05 32.68 -10.66
CA GLN A 404 -13.60 31.45 -11.34
C GLN A 404 -13.76 30.21 -10.45
N TRP A 405 -13.73 29.03 -11.06
CA TRP A 405 -13.52 27.77 -10.33
C TRP A 405 -12.06 27.33 -10.43
N LEU A 406 -11.40 27.24 -9.28
CA LEU A 406 -10.03 26.77 -9.14
C LEU A 406 -10.03 25.27 -8.92
N ILE A 407 -9.37 24.53 -9.81
CA ILE A 407 -9.19 23.08 -9.72
C ILE A 407 -7.79 22.79 -9.22
N ILE A 408 -7.67 22.04 -8.14
CA ILE A 408 -6.40 21.58 -7.58
C ILE A 408 -6.41 20.06 -7.69
N ARG A 409 -5.48 19.50 -8.49
CA ARG A 409 -5.37 18.05 -8.76
C ARG A 409 -4.77 17.27 -7.58
N ALA A 410 -5.22 17.59 -6.38
CA ALA A 410 -5.03 16.81 -5.17
C ALA A 410 -6.31 15.99 -4.93
N ALA A 411 -6.14 14.73 -4.53
CA ALA A 411 -7.29 13.87 -4.24
C ALA A 411 -8.14 14.47 -3.10
N SER A 412 -9.45 14.55 -3.33
CA SER A 412 -10.44 14.99 -2.36
C SER A 412 -10.64 13.89 -1.32
N LEU A 413 -9.78 13.92 -0.29
CA LEU A 413 -9.76 12.92 0.78
C LEU A 413 -10.20 13.52 2.12
N PRO A 414 -10.81 12.72 3.02
CA PRO A 414 -11.03 13.13 4.39
C PRO A 414 -9.71 13.56 5.07
N GLY A 415 -9.74 14.62 5.87
CA GLY A 415 -8.56 15.16 6.55
C GLY A 415 -8.00 16.43 5.95
N TRP A 416 -8.37 16.76 4.71
CA TRP A 416 -8.12 18.06 4.12
C TRP A 416 -9.01 19.14 4.74
N THR A 417 -8.45 20.33 4.87
CA THR A 417 -9.15 21.57 5.21
C THR A 417 -8.71 22.63 4.23
N VAL A 418 -9.64 23.50 3.82
CA VAL A 418 -9.37 24.54 2.83
C VAL A 418 -9.63 25.91 3.42
N ARG A 419 -8.72 26.84 3.13
CA ARG A 419 -8.86 28.24 3.49
C ARG A 419 -8.59 29.15 2.30
N VAL A 420 -9.35 30.23 2.21
CA VAL A 420 -9.14 31.33 1.26
C VAL A 420 -9.00 32.60 2.11
N ASP A 421 -7.88 33.29 1.99
CA ASP A 421 -7.54 34.49 2.77
C ASP A 421 -7.64 34.27 4.30
N GLY A 422 -7.30 33.06 4.74
CA GLY A 422 -7.37 32.64 6.14
C GLY A 422 -8.76 32.19 6.62
N GLY A 423 -9.83 32.50 5.89
CA GLY A 423 -11.19 32.03 6.16
C GLY A 423 -11.39 30.59 5.73
N SER A 424 -12.08 29.77 6.54
CA SER A 424 -12.42 28.39 6.16
C SER A 424 -13.48 28.40 5.06
N VAL A 425 -13.26 27.66 3.98
CA VAL A 425 -14.18 27.55 2.85
C VAL A 425 -14.51 26.08 2.60
N GLU A 426 -15.75 25.81 2.22
CA GLU A 426 -16.17 24.48 1.80
C GLU A 426 -15.67 24.19 0.38
N SER A 427 -15.00 23.05 0.19
CA SER A 427 -14.52 22.63 -1.12
C SER A 427 -15.52 21.73 -1.82
N GLY A 428 -15.70 21.93 -3.12
CA GLY A 428 -16.39 20.97 -3.99
C GLY A 428 -15.47 19.86 -4.46
N ILE A 429 -16.03 18.95 -5.27
CA ILE A 429 -15.28 17.87 -5.93
C ILE A 429 -15.36 18.07 -7.45
N ALA A 430 -14.20 18.13 -8.10
CA ALA A 430 -14.10 18.16 -9.55
C ALA A 430 -13.75 16.77 -10.11
N HIS A 431 -14.44 16.36 -11.17
CA HIS A 431 -14.27 15.07 -11.85
C HIS A 431 -14.30 13.86 -10.88
N SER A 432 -15.08 13.92 -9.80
CA SER A 432 -15.14 12.88 -8.77
C SER A 432 -13.86 12.67 -7.95
N LEU A 433 -12.81 13.47 -8.17
CA LEU A 433 -11.48 13.19 -7.62
C LEU A 433 -10.80 14.38 -6.97
N PHE A 434 -10.96 15.58 -7.54
CA PHE A 434 -10.09 16.70 -7.23
C PHE A 434 -10.77 17.73 -6.36
N VAL A 435 -9.98 18.44 -5.56
CA VAL A 435 -10.48 19.57 -4.78
C VAL A 435 -10.77 20.72 -5.74
N THR A 436 -11.96 21.33 -5.63
CA THR A 436 -12.33 22.53 -6.37
C THR A 436 -12.91 23.61 -5.46
N LEU A 437 -12.67 24.87 -5.81
CA LEU A 437 -13.05 26.03 -5.01
C LEU A 437 -13.58 27.17 -5.89
N PRO A 438 -14.68 27.83 -5.51
CA PRO A 438 -15.03 29.11 -6.10
C PRO A 438 -14.05 30.18 -5.60
N ILE A 439 -13.41 30.89 -6.51
CA ILE A 439 -12.50 32.01 -6.22
C ILE A 439 -13.15 33.29 -6.76
N PRO A 440 -13.41 34.31 -5.92
CA PRO A 440 -13.93 35.59 -6.39
C PRO A 440 -12.86 36.34 -7.20
N SER A 441 -13.27 37.46 -7.82
CA SER A 441 -12.30 38.36 -8.46
C SER A 441 -11.40 39.02 -7.42
N GLY A 442 -10.12 39.17 -7.75
CA GLY A 442 -9.11 39.71 -6.85
C GLY A 442 -7.85 38.86 -6.77
N THR A 443 -7.09 39.06 -5.69
CA THR A 443 -5.91 38.27 -5.35
C THR A 443 -6.15 37.57 -4.03
N HIS A 444 -5.99 36.25 -4.02
CA HIS A 444 -6.36 35.38 -2.90
C HIS A 444 -5.22 34.42 -2.54
N ASP A 445 -5.06 34.15 -1.24
CA ASP A 445 -4.19 33.10 -0.71
C ASP A 445 -5.02 31.85 -0.40
N VAL A 446 -4.82 30.81 -1.20
CA VAL A 446 -5.51 29.52 -1.05
C VAL A 446 -4.59 28.55 -0.33
N LEU A 447 -5.05 28.01 0.80
CA LEU A 447 -4.31 27.06 1.62
C LEU A 447 -5.13 25.77 1.82
N LEU A 448 -4.60 24.66 1.32
CA LEU A 448 -5.08 23.33 1.64
C LEU A 448 -4.12 22.73 2.66
N SER A 449 -4.66 22.22 3.76
CA SER A 449 -3.87 21.55 4.78
C SER A 449 -4.49 20.23 5.23
N PHE A 450 -3.67 19.19 5.26
CA PHE A 450 -4.05 17.84 5.69
C PHE A 450 -3.57 17.58 7.12
N SER A 451 -4.46 17.08 7.98
CA SER A 451 -4.06 16.65 9.33
C SER A 451 -4.73 15.34 9.75
N LEU A 452 -3.99 14.50 10.47
CA LEU A 452 -4.53 13.25 11.04
C LEU A 452 -5.67 13.49 12.02
N ARG A 453 -5.64 14.61 12.76
CA ARG A 453 -6.71 14.98 13.69
C ARG A 453 -8.01 15.28 12.93
N THR A 454 -7.92 16.01 11.82
CA THR A 454 -9.05 16.26 10.93
C THR A 454 -9.55 14.97 10.30
N LEU A 455 -8.64 14.11 9.82
CA LEU A 455 -8.99 12.80 9.27
C LEU A 455 -9.79 11.98 10.29
N LEU A 456 -9.30 11.84 11.52
CA LEU A 456 -10.00 11.09 12.58
C LEU A 456 -11.37 11.69 12.90
N LYS A 457 -11.48 13.02 12.93
CA LYS A 457 -12.77 13.70 13.09
C LYS A 457 -13.72 13.32 11.95
N HIS A 458 -13.29 13.46 10.69
CA HIS A 458 -14.13 13.12 9.54
C HIS A 458 -14.50 11.63 9.53
N SER A 459 -13.54 10.73 9.80
CA SER A 459 -13.81 9.29 9.93
C SER A 459 -14.86 9.00 11.00
N TRP A 460 -14.81 9.68 12.15
CA TRP A 460 -15.82 9.52 13.20
C TRP A 460 -17.20 10.04 12.77
N GLN A 461 -17.26 11.14 12.02
CA GLN A 461 -18.51 11.67 11.47
C GLN A 461 -19.13 10.69 10.47
N ILE A 462 -18.33 10.13 9.56
CA ILE A 462 -18.75 9.09 8.61
C ILE A 462 -19.32 7.87 9.34
N LEU A 463 -18.63 7.39 10.38
CA LEU A 463 -19.09 6.25 11.17
C LEU A 463 -20.42 6.50 11.90
N ARG A 464 -20.78 7.77 12.15
CA ARG A 464 -22.07 8.17 12.72
C ARG A 464 -23.15 8.40 11.67
N GLY A 465 -22.84 8.24 10.39
CA GLY A 465 -23.76 8.55 9.29
C GLY A 465 -23.98 10.04 9.07
N GLU A 466 -23.09 10.90 9.59
CA GLU A 466 -23.14 12.33 9.25
C GLU A 466 -22.72 12.50 7.78
N GLN A 467 -23.58 13.13 6.99
CA GLN A 467 -23.22 13.55 5.64
C GLN A 467 -22.16 14.65 5.74
N LEU A 468 -20.93 14.32 5.38
CA LEU A 468 -19.93 15.34 5.10
C LEU A 468 -20.17 15.85 3.67
N PRO A 469 -19.94 17.13 3.40
CA PRO A 469 -20.30 17.70 2.10
C PRO A 469 -19.61 17.03 0.90
N TRP A 470 -18.39 16.55 1.11
CA TRP A 470 -17.61 15.77 0.13
C TRP A 470 -17.89 14.25 0.15
N LEU A 471 -18.82 13.77 0.98
CA LEU A 471 -19.14 12.34 1.16
C LEU A 471 -20.61 12.03 0.91
N ALA A 472 -21.43 13.01 0.56
CA ALA A 472 -22.88 12.83 0.39
C ALA A 472 -23.28 11.90 -0.77
N ALA A 473 -22.33 11.24 -1.43
CA ALA A 473 -22.56 10.31 -2.54
C ALA A 473 -22.00 8.89 -2.33
N GLU A 474 -21.47 8.56 -1.15
CA GLU A 474 -21.17 7.16 -0.76
C GLU A 474 -22.26 6.63 0.17
#